data_AF-M3C499-F1
#
_entry.id   AF-M3C499-F1
#
_cell.length_a   1.000
_cell.length_b   1.000
_cell.length_c   1.000
_cell.angle_alpha   90.00
_cell.angle_beta   90.00
_cell.angle_gamma   90.00
#
_symmetry.space_group_name_H-M   'P 1'
#
loop_
_entity.id
_entity.type
_entity.pdbx_description
1 polymer ?
#
loop_
_entity_poly.entity_id
_entity_poly.type
_entity_poly.pdbx_seq_one_letter_code
_entity_poly.pdbx_strand_id
1 'polypeptide(L)'
;MGPILLAFFLAALAWLVVAGAALRERHPAVFWYLTGYPVTAVRVVRTWRKVAELHDLAVSRGPSRGVLGDLVVKGQALRPIPPRISFPKATRTGLSVMVRLHPGQTPAAFIAAADALAHAWKVHAVRVTSPERGLVHLLATAGDPLARPGLAHAPAAHLSALVGILESGGAWVINLRQVPHWLITGATQSGKSTLLARLVTQLAPQNVALVGIDCKGGMELGLFEPRLSALTTNRREAVAVLGALVAELQIRMRICRDAGARSIWDLPAKERPVAVVVIVDELAELYLSDGTREGKAEVEKCSTYLLRIAQLGAALGVHLVVAGQRVGSDLGPGVTALRAQLSGRACHRVNDPGTAEMTLGDLNKDAVAVAQAITAEEKGTAVCTGPDGGWDRARSHLTTPDEARRTAEKYSDLTPDLDEVHHALLLAGGGEVPQ
;
A
#
# COMPACT_ATOMS: atom_id res chain seq x y z
N MET A 1 5.29 21.31 -49.49
CA MET A 1 6.24 20.50 -48.69
C MET A 1 7.22 19.85 -49.65
N GLY A 2 8.52 20.05 -49.47
CA GLY A 2 9.53 19.40 -50.34
C GLY A 2 9.54 17.87 -50.17
N PRO A 3 10.01 17.10 -51.17
CA PRO A 3 9.98 15.64 -51.16
C PRO A 3 10.75 15.02 -49.98
N ILE A 4 11.79 15.68 -49.49
CA ILE A 4 12.55 15.27 -48.29
C ILE A 4 11.70 15.38 -47.02
N LEU A 5 10.90 16.45 -46.89
CA LEU A 5 10.01 16.67 -45.75
C LEU A 5 8.84 15.66 -45.75
N LEU A 6 8.35 15.31 -46.94
CA LEU A 6 7.33 14.26 -47.10
C LEU A 6 7.90 12.88 -46.77
N ALA A 7 9.13 12.57 -47.20
CA ALA A 7 9.80 11.32 -46.87
C ALA A 7 10.08 11.17 -45.37
N PHE A 8 10.54 12.23 -44.69
CA PHE A 8 10.67 12.24 -43.23
C PHE A 8 9.33 12.06 -42.52
N PHE A 9 8.27 12.70 -43.02
CA PHE A 9 6.93 12.58 -42.44
C PHE A 9 6.37 11.16 -42.62
N LEU A 10 6.53 10.56 -43.80
CA LEU A 10 6.12 9.18 -44.08
C LEU A 10 6.96 8.15 -43.31
N ALA A 11 8.27 8.38 -43.13
CA ALA A 11 9.14 7.53 -42.32
C ALA A 11 8.78 7.62 -40.83
N ALA A 12 8.49 8.83 -40.31
CA ALA A 12 7.99 9.02 -38.96
C ALA A 12 6.63 8.36 -38.75
N LEU A 13 5.74 8.42 -39.75
CA LEU A 13 4.43 7.77 -39.75
C LEU A 13 4.57 6.23 -39.79
N ALA A 14 5.44 5.69 -40.64
CA ALA A 14 5.74 4.25 -40.72
C ALA A 14 6.36 3.73 -39.41
N TRP A 15 7.26 4.51 -38.80
CA TRP A 15 7.84 4.19 -37.50
C TRP A 15 6.79 4.24 -36.38
N LEU A 16 5.86 5.20 -36.39
CA LEU A 16 4.74 5.26 -35.44
C LEU A 16 3.78 4.06 -35.56
N VAL A 17 3.53 3.58 -36.78
CA VAL A 17 2.52 2.55 -37.06
C VAL A 17 3.04 1.12 -36.86
N VAL A 18 4.25 0.80 -37.33
CA VAL A 18 4.75 -0.59 -37.33
C VAL A 18 5.80 -0.83 -36.24
N ALA A 19 6.84 0.01 -36.19
CA ALA A 19 7.90 -0.13 -35.19
C ALA A 19 7.42 0.28 -33.79
N GLY A 20 6.56 1.29 -33.71
CA GLY A 20 6.01 1.83 -32.47
C GLY A 20 5.11 0.85 -31.73
N ALA A 21 4.27 0.10 -32.43
CA ALA A 21 3.40 -0.92 -31.81
C ALA A 21 4.22 -2.07 -31.21
N ALA A 22 5.16 -2.62 -31.99
CA ALA A 22 6.06 -3.68 -31.51
C ALA A 22 6.97 -3.20 -30.36
N LEU A 23 7.47 -1.96 -30.42
CA LEU A 23 8.28 -1.36 -29.36
C LEU A 23 7.45 -1.10 -28.09
N ARG A 24 6.18 -0.71 -28.23
CA ARG A 24 5.27 -0.50 -27.10
C ARG A 24 5.00 -1.80 -26.33
N GLU A 25 4.87 -2.91 -27.04
CA GLU A 25 4.65 -4.22 -26.41
C GLU A 25 5.90 -4.75 -25.70
N ARG A 26 7.04 -4.76 -26.41
CA ARG A 26 8.31 -5.36 -25.96
C ARG A 26 9.10 -4.48 -25.00
N HIS A 27 9.15 -3.17 -25.25
CA HIS A 27 9.93 -2.20 -24.48
C HIS A 27 9.11 -0.93 -24.19
N PRO A 28 8.06 -1.02 -23.34
CA PRO A 28 7.12 0.08 -23.10
C PRO A 28 7.80 1.35 -22.58
N ALA A 29 8.85 1.21 -21.75
CA ALA A 29 9.59 2.36 -21.24
C ALA A 29 10.33 3.11 -22.37
N VAL A 30 10.97 2.38 -23.28
CA VAL A 30 11.69 2.97 -24.42
C VAL A 30 10.70 3.65 -25.37
N PHE A 31 9.59 2.98 -25.67
CA PHE A 31 8.49 3.59 -26.43
C PHE A 31 7.97 4.87 -25.76
N TRP A 32 7.75 4.84 -24.44
CA TRP A 32 7.29 6.01 -23.70
C TRP A 32 8.24 7.20 -23.89
N TYR A 33 9.54 7.06 -23.67
CA TYR A 33 10.47 8.18 -23.80
C TYR A 33 10.63 8.69 -25.25
N LEU A 34 10.57 7.79 -26.24
CA LEU A 34 10.78 8.17 -27.65
C LEU A 34 9.52 8.74 -28.32
N THR A 35 8.32 8.25 -27.98
CA THR A 35 7.05 8.62 -28.66
C THR A 35 5.99 9.12 -27.71
N GLY A 36 5.74 8.37 -26.63
CA GLY A 36 4.61 8.61 -25.74
C GLY A 36 4.72 9.97 -25.06
N TYR A 37 5.87 10.25 -24.46
CA TYR A 37 6.18 11.50 -23.76
C TYR A 37 6.10 12.73 -24.68
N PRO A 38 6.83 12.84 -25.82
CA PRO A 38 6.80 14.05 -26.62
C PRO A 38 5.40 14.36 -27.16
N VAL A 39 4.66 13.34 -27.60
CA VAL A 39 3.28 13.50 -28.07
C VAL A 39 2.37 13.97 -26.95
N THR A 40 2.48 13.38 -25.75
CA THR A 40 1.63 13.74 -24.60
C THR A 40 1.99 15.12 -24.06
N ALA A 41 3.27 15.47 -23.96
CA ALA A 41 3.72 16.79 -23.52
C ALA A 41 3.19 17.91 -24.43
N VAL A 42 3.21 17.70 -25.76
CA VAL A 42 2.61 18.62 -26.72
C VAL A 42 1.10 18.75 -26.52
N ARG A 43 0.38 17.64 -26.25
CA ARG A 43 -1.05 17.69 -25.94
C ARG A 43 -1.31 18.50 -24.68
N VAL A 44 -0.59 18.23 -23.60
CA VAL A 44 -0.72 18.96 -22.31
C VAL A 44 -0.62 20.46 -22.54
N VAL A 45 0.46 20.92 -23.20
CA VAL A 45 0.68 22.36 -23.45
C VAL A 45 -0.40 22.95 -24.35
N ARG A 46 -0.83 22.23 -25.39
CA ARG A 46 -1.85 22.70 -26.35
C ARG A 46 -3.26 22.75 -25.76
N THR A 47 -3.63 21.79 -24.92
CA THR A 47 -4.99 21.70 -24.38
C THR A 47 -5.16 22.46 -23.07
N TRP A 48 -4.08 22.77 -22.35
CA TRP A 48 -4.13 23.35 -21.00
C TRP A 48 -5.12 24.49 -20.85
N ARG A 49 -5.01 25.53 -21.71
CA ARG A 49 -5.87 26.70 -21.63
C ARG A 49 -7.35 26.32 -21.78
N LYS A 50 -7.68 25.50 -22.77
CA LYS A 50 -9.06 25.08 -23.03
C LYS A 50 -9.63 24.26 -21.88
N VAL A 51 -8.87 23.31 -21.35
CA VAL A 51 -9.31 22.47 -20.22
C VAL A 51 -9.49 23.31 -18.96
N ALA A 52 -8.56 24.22 -18.69
CA ALA A 52 -8.64 25.10 -17.53
C ALA A 52 -9.85 26.05 -17.59
N GLU A 53 -10.23 26.53 -18.78
CA GLU A 53 -11.41 27.36 -18.97
C GLU A 53 -12.72 26.56 -18.85
N LEU A 54 -12.77 25.32 -19.35
CA LEU A 54 -13.98 24.47 -19.32
C LEU A 54 -14.29 23.86 -17.95
N HIS A 55 -13.28 23.69 -17.09
CA HIS A 55 -13.42 23.07 -15.77
C HIS A 55 -13.19 24.07 -14.63
N ASP A 56 -13.45 25.36 -14.87
CA ASP A 56 -13.41 26.45 -13.88
C ASP A 56 -12.07 26.55 -13.12
N LEU A 57 -10.98 26.11 -13.74
CA LEU A 57 -9.63 26.25 -13.18
C LEU A 57 -9.03 27.62 -13.46
N ALA A 58 -9.66 28.44 -14.31
CA ALA A 58 -9.21 29.77 -14.68
C ALA A 58 -9.89 30.86 -13.85
N VAL A 59 -9.16 31.91 -13.46
CA VAL A 59 -9.68 33.01 -12.62
C VAL A 59 -9.96 34.28 -13.42
N SER A 60 -10.93 35.08 -12.95
CA SER A 60 -11.17 36.43 -13.48
C SER A 60 -10.13 37.43 -12.96
N ARG A 61 -9.74 38.42 -13.79
CA ARG A 61 -8.90 39.55 -13.36
C ARG A 61 -9.61 40.55 -12.44
N GLY A 62 -10.95 40.60 -12.49
CA GLY A 62 -11.75 41.57 -11.76
C GLY A 62 -12.93 40.90 -11.04
N PRO A 63 -13.55 41.60 -10.07
CA PRO A 63 -14.71 41.10 -9.37
C PRO A 63 -15.81 40.73 -10.37
N SER A 64 -16.43 39.57 -10.17
CA SER A 64 -17.58 39.13 -10.99
C SER A 64 -18.84 39.94 -10.70
N ARG A 65 -18.77 40.92 -9.79
CA ARG A 65 -19.85 41.82 -9.42
C ARG A 65 -19.46 43.24 -9.80
N GLY A 66 -20.28 43.86 -10.63
CA GLY A 66 -20.26 45.28 -10.92
C GLY A 66 -21.51 45.96 -10.38
N VAL A 67 -21.46 47.26 -10.16
CA VAL A 67 -22.63 48.05 -9.81
C VAL A 67 -23.06 48.81 -11.08
N LEU A 68 -24.33 48.67 -11.47
CA LEU A 68 -24.93 49.39 -12.59
C LEU A 68 -26.13 50.18 -12.05
N GLY A 69 -25.93 51.47 -11.77
CA GLY A 69 -26.90 52.27 -11.01
C GLY A 69 -27.02 51.73 -9.58
N ASP A 70 -28.24 51.36 -9.16
CA ASP A 70 -28.51 50.79 -7.83
C ASP A 70 -28.50 49.25 -7.82
N LEU A 71 -28.14 48.60 -8.94
CA LEU A 71 -28.15 47.15 -9.10
C LEU A 71 -26.74 46.56 -9.03
N VAL A 72 -26.57 45.54 -8.18
CA VAL A 72 -25.38 44.68 -8.21
C VAL A 72 -25.55 43.62 -9.29
N VAL A 73 -24.82 43.77 -10.39
CA VAL A 73 -24.84 42.84 -11.53
C VAL A 73 -23.73 41.81 -11.36
N LYS A 74 -24.08 40.51 -11.38
CA LYS A 74 -23.12 39.41 -11.39
C LYS A 74 -22.86 38.97 -12.84
N GLY A 75 -21.70 39.30 -13.39
CA GLY A 75 -21.31 38.97 -14.77
C GLY A 75 -20.37 37.77 -14.87
N GLN A 76 -20.32 37.15 -16.05
CA GLN A 76 -19.30 36.16 -16.41
C GLN A 76 -18.04 36.86 -16.93
N ALA A 77 -16.86 36.39 -16.53
CA ALA A 77 -15.59 36.97 -16.97
C ALA A 77 -15.35 36.71 -18.46
N LEU A 78 -15.20 37.77 -19.25
CA LEU A 78 -15.03 37.67 -20.71
C LEU A 78 -13.67 37.07 -21.14
N ARG A 79 -12.67 37.08 -20.26
CA ARG A 79 -11.31 36.51 -20.50
C ARG A 79 -10.72 35.93 -19.22
N PRO A 80 -11.13 34.71 -18.83
CA PRO A 80 -10.54 34.04 -17.67
C PRO A 80 -9.06 33.70 -17.93
N ILE A 81 -8.24 33.71 -16.88
CA ILE A 81 -6.80 33.46 -16.94
C ILE A 81 -6.52 32.08 -16.37
N PRO A 82 -6.00 31.14 -17.18
CA PRO A 82 -5.63 29.84 -16.67
C PRO A 82 -4.37 29.96 -15.79
N PRO A 83 -4.24 29.09 -14.77
CA PRO A 83 -3.06 29.06 -13.92
C PRO A 83 -1.83 28.66 -14.74
N ARG A 84 -0.66 29.12 -14.32
CA ARG A 84 0.59 28.80 -15.02
C ARG A 84 1.02 27.38 -14.70
N ILE A 85 1.43 26.66 -15.73
CA ILE A 85 2.01 25.32 -15.61
C ILE A 85 3.49 25.30 -15.97
N SER A 86 4.26 24.42 -15.33
CA SER A 86 5.60 24.07 -15.78
C SER A 86 5.54 23.33 -17.11
N PHE A 87 6.67 23.28 -17.82
CA PHE A 87 6.80 22.31 -18.91
C PHE A 87 6.64 20.89 -18.35
N PRO A 88 5.92 19.98 -19.04
CA PRO A 88 5.76 18.60 -18.61
C PRO A 88 7.11 17.91 -18.46
N LYS A 89 7.36 17.25 -17.32
CA LYS A 89 8.57 16.45 -17.10
C LYS A 89 8.25 14.98 -17.27
N ALA A 90 9.07 14.24 -18.03
CA ALA A 90 8.88 12.81 -18.19
C ALA A 90 9.11 12.06 -16.87
N THR A 91 8.25 11.08 -16.58
CA THR A 91 8.45 10.04 -15.56
C THR A 91 8.50 8.68 -16.25
N ARG A 92 8.79 7.60 -15.51
CA ARG A 92 8.86 6.24 -16.09
C ARG A 92 7.52 5.75 -16.64
N THR A 93 6.42 6.16 -16.03
CA THR A 93 5.05 5.68 -16.33
C THR A 93 4.16 6.76 -16.94
N GLY A 94 4.69 7.97 -17.14
CA GLY A 94 3.92 9.10 -17.62
C GLY A 94 4.69 10.40 -17.55
N LEU A 95 4.03 11.48 -17.10
CA LEU A 95 4.63 12.80 -16.97
C LEU A 95 4.11 13.52 -15.74
N SER A 96 4.83 14.55 -15.30
CA SER A 96 4.38 15.44 -14.24
C SER A 96 4.39 16.90 -14.66
N VAL A 97 3.47 17.66 -14.08
CA VAL A 97 3.28 19.09 -14.33
C VAL A 97 3.05 19.79 -13.01
N MET A 98 3.79 20.87 -12.75
CA MET A 98 3.55 21.75 -11.61
C MET A 98 2.64 22.89 -12.02
N VAL A 99 1.59 23.14 -11.26
CA VAL A 99 0.65 24.25 -11.42
C VAL A 99 0.82 25.22 -10.28
N ARG A 100 0.95 26.51 -10.59
CA ARG A 100 0.91 27.58 -9.58
C ARG A 100 -0.52 28.11 -9.48
N LEU A 101 -1.11 27.94 -8.31
CA LEU A 101 -2.48 28.38 -8.01
C LEU A 101 -2.57 29.91 -8.00
N HIS A 102 -3.71 30.42 -8.46
CA HIS A 102 -4.05 31.83 -8.23
C HIS A 102 -4.56 32.04 -6.81
N PRO A 103 -4.48 33.28 -6.27
CA PRO A 103 -5.08 33.63 -4.99
C PRO A 103 -6.56 33.23 -4.95
N GLY A 104 -6.97 32.55 -3.87
CA GLY A 104 -8.34 32.07 -3.69
C GLY A 104 -8.66 30.71 -4.35
N GLN A 105 -7.75 30.14 -5.16
CA GLN A 105 -7.91 28.78 -5.66
C GLN A 105 -7.45 27.75 -4.65
N THR A 106 -8.10 26.58 -4.68
CA THR A 106 -7.76 25.43 -3.83
C THR A 106 -7.45 24.21 -4.69
N PRO A 107 -6.67 23.24 -4.16
CA PRO A 107 -6.41 21.98 -4.85
C PRO A 107 -7.68 21.18 -5.20
N ALA A 108 -8.78 21.40 -4.47
CA ALA A 108 -10.05 20.69 -4.67
C ALA A 108 -10.60 20.86 -6.10
N ALA A 109 -10.47 22.05 -6.70
CA ALA A 109 -10.91 22.28 -8.08
C ALA A 109 -10.12 21.42 -9.09
N PHE A 110 -8.82 21.23 -8.84
CA PHE A 110 -7.96 20.40 -9.68
C PHE A 110 -8.26 18.91 -9.51
N ILE A 111 -8.53 18.47 -8.27
CA ILE A 111 -8.97 17.10 -7.98
C ILE A 111 -10.27 16.80 -8.74
N ALA A 112 -11.25 17.71 -8.72
CA ALA A 112 -12.50 17.56 -9.45
C ALA A 112 -12.31 17.51 -10.98
N ALA A 113 -11.30 18.22 -11.51
CA ALA A 113 -10.98 18.25 -12.93
C ALA A 113 -10.03 17.12 -13.39
N ALA A 114 -9.58 16.24 -12.49
CA ALA A 114 -8.57 15.23 -12.78
C ALA A 114 -8.96 14.29 -13.93
N ASP A 115 -10.20 13.81 -13.95
CA ASP A 115 -10.71 12.92 -15.00
C ASP A 115 -10.77 13.62 -16.37
N ALA A 116 -11.23 14.87 -16.39
CA ALA A 116 -11.23 15.68 -17.61
C ALA A 116 -9.82 15.94 -18.15
N LEU A 117 -8.86 16.19 -17.26
CA LEU A 117 -7.44 16.31 -17.64
C LEU A 117 -6.92 15.00 -18.23
N ALA A 118 -7.27 13.85 -17.64
CA ALA A 118 -6.87 12.54 -18.14
C ALA A 118 -7.39 12.30 -19.57
N HIS A 119 -8.67 12.56 -19.81
CA HIS A 119 -9.29 12.47 -21.12
C HIS A 119 -8.68 13.46 -22.14
N ALA A 120 -8.45 14.71 -21.74
CA ALA A 120 -7.89 15.73 -22.61
C ALA A 120 -6.45 15.42 -23.05
N TRP A 121 -5.65 14.82 -22.15
CA TRP A 121 -4.27 14.44 -22.44
C TRP A 121 -4.15 13.06 -23.09
N LYS A 122 -5.24 12.28 -23.07
CA LYS A 122 -5.30 10.87 -23.50
C LYS A 122 -4.30 10.01 -22.73
N VAL A 123 -4.32 10.18 -21.41
CA VAL A 123 -3.53 9.40 -20.44
C VAL A 123 -4.50 8.52 -19.65
N HIS A 124 -3.97 7.53 -18.93
CA HIS A 124 -4.77 6.61 -18.13
C HIS A 124 -5.42 7.31 -16.92
N ALA A 125 -4.64 8.12 -16.20
CA ALA A 125 -5.12 8.85 -15.03
C ALA A 125 -4.31 10.13 -14.79
N VAL A 126 -4.89 11.09 -14.08
CA VAL A 126 -4.17 12.26 -13.55
C VAL A 126 -4.41 12.32 -12.04
N ARG A 127 -3.33 12.26 -11.27
CA ARG A 127 -3.38 12.44 -9.82
C ARG A 127 -2.96 13.86 -9.46
N VAL A 128 -3.66 14.42 -8.47
CA VAL A 128 -3.44 15.78 -7.99
C VAL A 128 -2.95 15.71 -6.56
N THR A 129 -1.74 16.21 -6.30
CA THR A 129 -1.21 16.39 -4.94
C THR A 129 -0.84 17.86 -4.71
N SER A 130 -0.80 18.30 -3.46
CA SER A 130 -0.43 19.68 -3.08
C SER A 130 0.73 19.60 -2.09
N PRO A 131 1.99 19.48 -2.57
CA PRO A 131 3.13 19.31 -1.69
C PRO A 131 3.33 20.50 -0.76
N GLU A 132 2.98 21.70 -1.24
CA GLU A 132 3.07 22.96 -0.49
C GLU A 132 1.86 23.84 -0.82
N ARG A 133 1.61 24.86 0.01
CA ARG A 133 0.51 25.81 -0.22
C ARG A 133 0.74 26.62 -1.50
N GLY A 134 -0.30 26.75 -2.32
CA GLY A 134 -0.24 27.53 -3.57
C GLY A 134 0.38 26.79 -4.77
N LEU A 135 0.79 25.53 -4.59
CA LEU A 135 1.32 24.68 -5.65
C LEU A 135 0.53 23.37 -5.72
N VAL A 136 0.17 22.99 -6.95
CA VAL A 136 -0.44 21.70 -7.25
C VAL A 136 0.48 20.92 -8.18
N HIS A 137 0.70 19.65 -7.86
CA HIS A 137 1.44 18.72 -8.66
C HIS A 137 0.46 17.77 -9.35
N LEU A 138 0.46 17.79 -10.68
CA LEU A 138 -0.32 16.90 -11.53
C LEU A 138 0.59 15.78 -12.03
N LEU A 139 0.34 14.56 -11.58
CA LEU A 139 1.02 13.36 -12.05
C LEU A 139 0.10 12.64 -13.04
N ALA A 140 0.43 12.68 -14.32
CA ALA A 140 -0.31 12.01 -15.38
C ALA A 140 0.34 10.67 -15.71
N THR A 141 -0.41 9.58 -15.61
CA THR A 141 0.06 8.23 -15.89
C THR A 141 -0.40 7.80 -17.27
N ALA A 142 0.50 7.43 -18.18
CA ALA A 142 0.19 7.21 -19.59
C ALA A 142 -0.48 5.85 -19.90
N GLY A 143 -0.28 4.86 -19.05
CA GLY A 143 -0.91 3.54 -19.13
C GLY A 143 -1.10 2.99 -17.72
N ASP A 144 -1.89 1.93 -17.57
CA ASP A 144 -2.13 1.30 -16.26
C ASP A 144 -0.81 0.73 -15.69
N PRO A 145 -0.26 1.30 -14.59
CA PRO A 145 0.96 0.80 -13.97
C PRO A 145 0.74 -0.55 -13.30
N LEU A 146 -0.49 -0.82 -12.86
CA LEU A 146 -0.85 -2.07 -12.21
C LEU A 146 -0.83 -3.22 -13.21
N ALA A 147 -0.91 -2.98 -14.51
CA ALA A 147 -0.79 -4.02 -15.54
C ALA A 147 0.57 -4.74 -15.52
N ARG A 148 1.65 -4.12 -15.01
CA ARG A 148 3.01 -4.72 -14.99
C ARG A 148 3.77 -4.38 -13.68
N PRO A 149 3.56 -5.13 -12.58
CA PRO A 149 4.10 -4.80 -11.25
C PRO A 149 5.61 -4.98 -11.08
N GLY A 150 6.34 -5.53 -12.07
CA GLY A 150 7.75 -5.90 -11.94
C GLY A 150 8.78 -4.76 -12.08
N LEU A 151 8.37 -3.50 -12.23
CA LEU A 151 9.26 -2.37 -12.57
C LEU A 151 9.56 -1.42 -11.41
N ALA A 152 8.95 -1.63 -10.25
CA ALA A 152 9.16 -0.80 -9.08
C ALA A 152 10.52 -1.07 -8.43
N HIS A 153 11.17 -0.02 -7.94
CA HIS A 153 12.39 -0.12 -7.14
C HIS A 153 12.24 0.77 -5.91
N ALA A 154 12.69 0.27 -4.76
CA ALA A 154 12.76 1.01 -3.52
C ALA A 154 14.13 0.77 -2.88
N PRO A 155 14.70 1.78 -2.19
CA PRO A 155 15.95 1.59 -1.46
C PRO A 155 15.77 0.53 -0.36
N ALA A 156 16.81 -0.27 -0.14
CA ALA A 156 16.80 -1.23 0.95
C ALA A 156 16.75 -0.49 2.30
N ALA A 157 15.81 -0.89 3.16
CA ALA A 157 15.66 -0.37 4.50
C ALA A 157 15.23 -1.50 5.44
N HIS A 158 15.73 -1.47 6.67
CA HIS A 158 15.38 -2.48 7.68
C HIS A 158 13.88 -2.43 7.99
N LEU A 159 13.27 -3.61 8.14
CA LEU A 159 11.82 -3.80 8.30
C LEU A 159 10.99 -3.17 7.18
N SER A 160 11.56 -3.06 5.98
CA SER A 160 10.85 -2.59 4.79
C SER A 160 10.82 -3.68 3.72
N ALA A 161 9.67 -3.84 3.08
CA ALA A 161 9.43 -4.82 2.05
C ALA A 161 8.83 -4.16 0.81
N LEU A 162 9.48 -4.31 -0.34
CA LEU A 162 8.92 -3.94 -1.63
C LEU A 162 7.92 -5.00 -2.07
N VAL A 163 6.64 -4.71 -1.87
CA VAL A 163 5.56 -5.68 -2.08
C VAL A 163 4.86 -5.52 -3.42
N GLY A 164 5.02 -4.40 -4.12
CA GLY A 164 4.39 -4.22 -5.42
C GLY A 164 4.56 -2.83 -6.02
N ILE A 165 3.57 -2.41 -6.81
CA ILE A 165 3.51 -1.11 -7.47
C ILE A 165 2.21 -0.38 -7.08
N LEU A 166 2.27 0.94 -6.95
CA LEU A 166 1.10 1.80 -6.76
C LEU A 166 0.55 2.23 -8.13
N GLU A 167 -0.71 2.65 -8.17
CA GLU A 167 -1.37 3.22 -9.37
C GLU A 167 -0.73 4.55 -9.81
N SER A 168 0.02 5.19 -8.91
CA SER A 168 0.91 6.31 -9.24
C SER A 168 2.15 5.90 -10.06
N GLY A 169 2.41 4.59 -10.20
CA GLY A 169 3.64 4.03 -10.75
C GLY A 169 4.80 3.98 -9.76
N GLY A 170 4.60 4.43 -8.52
CA GLY A 170 5.58 4.34 -7.44
C GLY A 170 5.70 2.92 -6.85
N ALA A 171 6.73 2.71 -6.03
CA ALA A 171 6.91 1.46 -5.31
C ALA A 171 5.87 1.32 -4.17
N TRP A 172 5.19 0.18 -4.11
CA TRP A 172 4.38 -0.17 -2.95
C TRP A 172 5.27 -0.86 -1.92
N VAL A 173 5.60 -0.12 -0.85
CA VAL A 173 6.49 -0.58 0.22
C VAL A 173 5.71 -0.67 1.52
N ILE A 174 5.79 -1.83 2.18
CA ILE A 174 5.36 -1.99 3.57
C ILE A 174 6.60 -1.74 4.44
N ASN A 175 6.60 -0.62 5.18
CA ASN A 175 7.67 -0.27 6.10
C ASN A 175 7.14 -0.33 7.54
N LEU A 176 7.51 -1.37 8.29
CA LEU A 176 7.03 -1.62 9.65
C LEU A 176 7.68 -0.67 10.68
N ARG A 177 8.76 0.04 10.33
CA ARG A 177 9.28 1.13 11.17
C ARG A 177 8.41 2.38 11.13
N GLN A 178 7.73 2.61 10.01
CA GLN A 178 6.85 3.77 9.80
C GLN A 178 5.39 3.45 10.16
N VAL A 179 4.91 2.28 9.70
CA VAL A 179 3.55 1.81 9.92
C VAL A 179 3.65 0.44 10.60
N PRO A 180 3.63 0.38 11.95
CA PRO A 180 4.09 -0.78 12.70
C PRO A 180 3.16 -1.98 12.63
N HIS A 181 1.87 -1.76 12.36
CA HIS A 181 0.88 -2.81 12.33
C HIS A 181 -0.07 -2.67 11.14
N TRP A 182 -0.38 -3.80 10.49
CA TRP A 182 -1.14 -3.86 9.24
C TRP A 182 -2.33 -4.79 9.33
N LEU A 183 -3.44 -4.40 8.70
CA LEU A 183 -4.58 -5.24 8.39
C LEU A 183 -4.68 -5.44 6.87
N ILE A 184 -4.64 -6.69 6.43
CA ILE A 184 -4.69 -7.08 5.02
C ILE A 184 -5.91 -7.98 4.78
N THR A 185 -6.89 -7.50 4.03
CA THR A 185 -8.10 -8.29 3.74
C THR A 185 -8.21 -8.64 2.27
N GLY A 186 -8.92 -9.72 1.98
CA GLY A 186 -9.17 -10.15 0.60
C GLY A 186 -9.74 -11.55 0.50
N ALA A 187 -10.69 -11.73 -0.41
CA ALA A 187 -11.28 -13.02 -0.72
C ALA A 187 -10.25 -14.01 -1.30
N THR A 188 -10.63 -15.28 -1.39
CA THR A 188 -9.83 -16.32 -2.05
C THR A 188 -9.45 -15.91 -3.48
N GLN A 189 -8.19 -16.16 -3.86
CA GLN A 189 -7.58 -15.78 -5.15
C GLN A 189 -7.58 -14.27 -5.47
N SER A 190 -7.78 -13.39 -4.50
CA SER A 190 -7.73 -11.93 -4.71
C SER A 190 -6.31 -11.36 -4.79
N GLY A 191 -5.32 -12.05 -4.20
CA GLY A 191 -3.94 -11.58 -4.09
C GLY A 191 -3.41 -11.43 -2.66
N LYS A 192 -4.25 -11.65 -1.63
CA LYS A 192 -3.87 -11.63 -0.20
C LYS A 192 -2.65 -12.50 0.11
N SER A 193 -2.71 -13.81 -0.17
CA SER A 193 -1.61 -14.74 0.14
C SER A 193 -0.34 -14.37 -0.61
N THR A 194 -0.47 -13.88 -1.85
CA THR A 194 0.67 -13.37 -2.65
C THR A 194 1.33 -12.15 -2.02
N LEU A 195 0.56 -11.21 -1.48
CA LEU A 195 1.08 -10.05 -0.76
C LEU A 195 1.84 -10.48 0.50
N LEU A 196 1.28 -11.40 1.29
CA LEU A 196 1.95 -11.95 2.48
C LEU A 196 3.23 -12.69 2.12
N ALA A 197 3.18 -13.56 1.10
CA ALA A 197 4.35 -14.28 0.61
C ALA A 197 5.45 -13.31 0.16
N ARG A 198 5.08 -12.24 -0.55
CA ARG A 198 6.04 -11.23 -0.98
C ARG A 198 6.65 -10.47 0.20
N LEU A 199 5.84 -10.12 1.19
CA LEU A 199 6.31 -9.48 2.43
C LEU A 199 7.35 -10.37 3.12
N VAL A 200 7.04 -11.65 3.35
CA VAL A 200 7.94 -12.60 4.01
C VAL A 200 9.24 -12.78 3.21
N THR A 201 9.14 -12.99 1.89
CA THR A 201 10.31 -13.10 0.99
C THR A 201 11.22 -11.86 1.04
N GLN A 202 10.67 -10.65 1.18
CA GLN A 202 11.47 -9.42 1.28
C GLN A 202 12.06 -9.18 2.68
N LEU A 203 11.43 -9.72 3.73
CA LEU A 203 11.93 -9.66 5.10
C LEU A 203 12.94 -10.77 5.41
N ALA A 204 12.86 -11.93 4.74
CA ALA A 204 13.75 -13.08 4.92
C ALA A 204 15.26 -12.74 4.92
N PRO A 205 15.81 -11.92 4.00
CA PRO A 205 17.24 -11.56 4.02
C PRO A 205 17.65 -10.60 5.16
N GLN A 206 16.71 -10.12 5.98
CA GLN A 206 16.97 -9.12 7.02
C GLN A 206 17.15 -9.80 8.39
N ASN A 207 17.86 -9.13 9.31
CA ASN A 207 17.98 -9.58 10.69
C ASN A 207 16.68 -9.31 11.47
N VAL A 208 15.67 -10.17 11.26
CA VAL A 208 14.32 -10.06 11.81
C VAL A 208 13.80 -11.44 12.15
N ALA A 209 13.15 -11.58 13.31
CA ALA A 209 12.45 -12.79 13.70
C ALA A 209 11.06 -12.79 13.08
N LEU A 210 10.69 -13.88 12.41
CA LEU A 210 9.41 -14.01 11.72
C LEU A 210 8.59 -15.08 12.44
N VAL A 211 7.42 -14.71 12.94
CA VAL A 211 6.51 -15.63 13.64
C VAL A 211 5.25 -15.78 12.80
N GLY A 212 4.96 -17.01 12.37
CA GLY A 212 3.78 -17.33 11.58
C GLY A 212 2.64 -17.89 12.44
N ILE A 213 1.43 -17.38 12.25
CA ILE A 213 0.20 -17.91 12.83
C ILE A 213 -0.74 -18.31 11.69
N ASP A 214 -0.83 -19.62 11.45
CA ASP A 214 -1.63 -20.22 10.37
C ASP A 214 -2.49 -21.36 10.94
N CYS A 215 -3.61 -20.98 11.54
CA CYS A 215 -4.57 -21.93 12.14
C CYS A 215 -5.35 -22.76 11.11
N LYS A 216 -5.00 -22.70 9.83
CA LYS A 216 -5.52 -23.59 8.77
C LYS A 216 -4.54 -24.72 8.45
N GLY A 217 -3.82 -25.20 9.46
CA GLY A 217 -2.88 -26.31 9.34
C GLY A 217 -1.56 -25.96 8.64
N GLY A 218 -1.16 -24.68 8.63
CA GLY A 218 0.14 -24.27 8.10
C GLY A 218 0.28 -24.28 6.57
N MET A 219 -0.83 -24.33 5.82
CA MET A 219 -0.77 -24.50 4.36
C MET A 219 -0.13 -23.31 3.62
N GLU A 220 -0.26 -22.10 4.14
CA GLU A 220 0.22 -20.88 3.48
C GLU A 220 1.57 -20.45 4.06
N LEU A 221 1.67 -20.34 5.39
CA LEU A 221 2.90 -19.89 6.06
C LEU A 221 3.95 -21.01 6.20
N GLY A 222 3.55 -22.29 6.12
CA GLY A 222 4.48 -23.42 6.15
C GLY A 222 5.47 -23.44 4.99
N LEU A 223 5.18 -22.72 3.88
CA LEU A 223 6.15 -22.50 2.80
C LEU A 223 7.43 -21.79 3.27
N PHE A 224 7.37 -21.09 4.40
CA PHE A 224 8.45 -20.30 4.95
C PHE A 224 9.06 -20.91 6.23
N GLU A 225 8.63 -22.09 6.65
CA GLU A 225 9.02 -22.72 7.91
C GLU A 225 10.54 -22.67 8.20
N PRO A 226 11.46 -22.96 7.25
CA PRO A 226 12.90 -22.86 7.51
C PRO A 226 13.40 -21.48 7.93
N ARG A 227 12.63 -20.42 7.60
CA ARG A 227 12.93 -19.02 7.92
C ARG A 227 12.13 -18.48 9.10
N LEU A 228 11.10 -19.19 9.55
CA LEU A 228 10.26 -18.74 10.67
C LEU A 228 10.92 -19.12 11.99
N SER A 229 10.99 -18.16 12.91
CA SER A 229 11.41 -18.40 14.30
C SER A 229 10.37 -19.23 15.07
N ALA A 230 9.10 -19.18 14.64
CA ALA A 230 8.03 -20.04 15.12
C ALA A 230 6.89 -20.09 14.11
N LEU A 231 6.22 -21.23 14.01
CA LEU A 231 4.99 -21.42 13.24
C LEU A 231 3.94 -22.11 14.12
N THR A 232 2.76 -21.50 14.26
CA THR A 232 1.64 -22.10 14.99
C THR A 232 0.57 -22.56 14.02
N THR A 233 0.06 -23.78 14.21
CA THR A 233 -0.91 -24.42 13.30
C THR A 233 -2.33 -24.48 13.85
N ASN A 234 -2.51 -24.12 15.12
CA ASN A 234 -3.80 -24.09 15.80
C ASN A 234 -3.89 -22.94 16.82
N ARG A 235 -5.09 -22.66 17.30
CA ARG A 235 -5.37 -21.52 18.19
C ARG A 235 -4.70 -21.66 19.56
N ARG A 236 -4.58 -22.88 20.10
CA ARG A 236 -3.93 -23.13 21.40
C ARG A 236 -2.44 -22.77 21.37
N GLU A 237 -1.73 -23.19 20.33
CA GLU A 237 -0.33 -22.79 20.08
C GLU A 237 -0.22 -21.28 19.90
N ALA A 238 -1.13 -20.66 19.13
CA ALA A 238 -1.15 -19.22 18.94
C ALA A 238 -1.30 -18.47 20.27
N VAL A 239 -2.18 -18.91 21.18
CA VAL A 239 -2.32 -18.32 22.53
C VAL A 239 -1.00 -18.36 23.30
N ALA A 240 -0.28 -19.49 23.24
CA ALA A 240 0.99 -19.66 23.96
C ALA A 240 2.08 -18.74 23.40
N VAL A 241 2.28 -18.73 22.08
CA VAL A 241 3.26 -17.89 21.40
C VAL A 241 2.96 -16.40 21.59
N LEU A 242 1.71 -15.98 21.43
CA LEU A 242 1.31 -14.58 21.66
C LEU A 242 1.52 -14.17 23.12
N GLY A 243 1.27 -15.08 24.08
CA GLY A 243 1.55 -14.85 25.50
C GLY A 243 3.04 -14.63 25.77
N ALA A 244 3.91 -15.46 25.20
CA ALA A 244 5.37 -15.32 25.31
C ALA A 244 5.85 -14.00 24.70
N LEU A 245 5.32 -13.60 23.55
CA LEU A 245 5.63 -12.30 22.94
C LEU A 245 5.18 -11.11 23.80
N VAL A 246 4.04 -11.21 24.48
CA VAL A 246 3.60 -10.17 25.44
C VAL A 246 4.53 -10.10 26.65
N ALA A 247 5.03 -11.23 27.15
CA ALA A 247 6.03 -11.25 28.21
C ALA A 247 7.36 -10.61 27.75
N GLU A 248 7.80 -10.93 26.53
CA GLU A 248 8.97 -10.34 25.89
C GLU A 248 8.84 -8.81 25.75
N LEU A 249 7.65 -8.30 25.39
CA LEU A 249 7.40 -6.85 25.39
C LEU A 249 7.63 -6.23 26.77
N GLN A 250 7.26 -6.91 27.87
CA GLN A 250 7.54 -6.41 29.22
C GLN A 250 9.04 -6.42 29.54
N ILE A 251 9.79 -7.42 29.08
CA ILE A 251 11.25 -7.50 29.23
C ILE A 251 11.90 -6.32 28.50
N ARG A 252 11.59 -6.13 27.20
CA ARG A 252 12.12 -5.03 26.38
C ARG A 252 11.80 -3.66 26.97
N MET A 253 10.62 -3.50 27.54
CA MET A 253 10.21 -2.27 28.20
C MET A 253 11.07 -1.96 29.44
N ARG A 254 11.48 -2.98 30.21
CA ARG A 254 12.42 -2.79 31.33
C ARG A 254 13.80 -2.41 30.83
N ILE A 255 14.33 -3.13 29.84
CA ILE A 255 15.63 -2.82 29.21
C ILE A 255 15.69 -1.36 28.74
N CYS A 256 14.66 -0.89 28.04
CA CYS A 256 14.60 0.50 27.58
C CYS A 256 14.60 1.49 28.75
N ARG A 257 13.82 1.20 29.80
CA ARG A 257 13.71 2.07 30.98
C ARG A 257 15.03 2.18 31.74
N ASP A 258 15.70 1.04 31.94
CA ASP A 258 16.97 0.98 32.66
C ASP A 258 18.08 1.72 31.90
N ALA A 259 18.03 1.70 30.56
CA ALA A 259 18.92 2.48 29.70
C ALA A 259 18.49 3.95 29.47
N GLY A 260 17.36 4.40 30.04
CA GLY A 260 16.79 5.73 29.78
C GLY A 260 16.31 5.95 28.33
N ALA A 261 16.14 4.88 27.55
CA ALA A 261 15.72 4.87 26.16
C ALA A 261 14.18 4.87 26.04
N ARG A 262 13.66 5.54 24.99
CA ARG A 262 12.21 5.56 24.71
C ARG A 262 11.76 4.36 23.89
N SER A 263 12.67 3.73 23.18
CA SER A 263 12.41 2.60 22.31
C SER A 263 13.65 1.71 22.20
N ILE A 264 13.48 0.46 21.76
CA ILE A 264 14.63 -0.44 21.51
C ILE A 264 15.56 0.11 20.41
N TRP A 265 15.03 1.02 19.59
CA TRP A 265 15.75 1.64 18.49
C TRP A 265 16.77 2.67 18.95
N ASP A 266 16.59 3.20 20.17
CA ASP A 266 17.52 4.14 20.81
C ASP A 266 18.62 3.42 21.59
N LEU A 267 18.48 2.10 21.77
CA LEU A 267 19.51 1.27 22.42
C LEU A 267 20.75 1.12 21.51
N PRO A 268 21.94 0.94 22.10
CA PRO A 268 23.13 0.53 21.38
C PRO A 268 22.88 -0.75 20.55
N ALA A 269 23.49 -0.83 19.36
CA ALA A 269 23.22 -1.94 18.42
C ALA A 269 23.50 -3.34 19.01
N LYS A 270 24.44 -3.45 19.96
CA LYS A 270 24.78 -4.72 20.63
C LYS A 270 23.75 -5.15 21.68
N GLU A 271 22.99 -4.20 22.22
CA GLU A 271 22.00 -4.42 23.28
C GLU A 271 20.57 -4.42 22.73
N ARG A 272 20.40 -4.02 21.46
CA ARG A 272 19.10 -3.95 20.79
C ARG A 272 18.57 -5.36 20.54
N PRO A 273 17.40 -5.72 21.11
CA PRO A 273 16.74 -6.98 20.79
C PRO A 273 16.37 -7.05 19.31
N VAL A 274 16.40 -8.25 18.74
CA VAL A 274 15.97 -8.47 17.35
C VAL A 274 14.49 -8.10 17.20
N ALA A 275 14.16 -7.42 16.10
CA ALA A 275 12.78 -7.08 15.80
C ALA A 275 11.99 -8.35 15.45
N VAL A 276 10.73 -8.42 15.88
CA VAL A 276 9.82 -9.53 15.63
C VAL A 276 8.69 -9.05 14.73
N VAL A 277 8.37 -9.80 13.68
CA VAL A 277 7.19 -9.58 12.84
C VAL A 277 6.30 -10.81 12.97
N VAL A 278 5.11 -10.61 13.54
CA VAL A 278 4.09 -11.65 13.66
C VAL A 278 3.15 -11.53 12.49
N ILE A 279 3.04 -12.60 11.70
CA ILE A 279 2.15 -12.70 10.54
C ILE A 279 1.00 -13.63 10.88
N VAL A 280 -0.22 -13.13 10.83
CA VAL A 280 -1.46 -13.92 11.00
C VAL A 280 -2.12 -14.07 9.63
N ASP A 281 -2.25 -15.29 9.10
CA ASP A 281 -2.83 -15.47 7.76
C ASP A 281 -4.36 -15.31 7.73
N GLU A 282 -5.05 -15.85 8.74
CA GLU A 282 -6.50 -15.76 8.88
C GLU A 282 -6.89 -15.37 10.32
N LEU A 283 -7.22 -14.10 10.49
CA LEU A 283 -7.65 -13.54 11.76
C LEU A 283 -8.91 -14.20 12.30
N ALA A 284 -9.86 -14.56 11.42
CA ALA A 284 -11.14 -15.13 11.84
C ALA A 284 -10.96 -16.42 12.65
N GLU A 285 -9.98 -17.28 12.32
CA GLU A 285 -9.72 -18.53 13.05
C GLU A 285 -9.29 -18.31 14.52
N LEU A 286 -8.73 -17.13 14.82
CA LEU A 286 -8.36 -16.76 16.19
C LEU A 286 -9.54 -16.24 17.02
N TYR A 287 -10.64 -15.86 16.37
CA TYR A 287 -11.83 -15.28 17.00
C TYR A 287 -13.05 -16.20 16.96
N LEU A 288 -13.05 -17.21 16.09
CA LEU A 288 -14.10 -18.22 16.03
C LEU A 288 -13.95 -19.23 17.18
N SER A 289 -15.00 -19.38 17.98
CA SER A 289 -15.11 -20.35 19.05
C SER A 289 -16.00 -21.52 18.63
N ASP A 290 -15.66 -22.72 19.07
CA ASP A 290 -16.49 -23.93 18.99
C ASP A 290 -17.63 -23.95 20.03
N GLY A 291 -17.78 -22.89 20.82
CA GLY A 291 -18.79 -22.75 21.86
C GLY A 291 -18.40 -23.32 23.22
N THR A 292 -17.31 -24.07 23.30
CA THR A 292 -16.78 -24.64 24.55
C THR A 292 -16.25 -23.55 25.49
N ARG A 293 -16.14 -23.87 26.78
CA ARG A 293 -15.58 -22.93 27.75
C ARG A 293 -14.10 -22.69 27.49
N GLU A 294 -13.34 -23.73 27.15
CA GLU A 294 -11.94 -23.61 26.78
C GLU A 294 -11.77 -22.75 25.52
N GLY A 295 -12.52 -23.04 24.46
CA GLY A 295 -12.44 -22.30 23.20
C GLY A 295 -12.76 -20.81 23.35
N LYS A 296 -13.76 -20.46 24.18
CA LYS A 296 -14.06 -19.04 24.52
C LYS A 296 -12.91 -18.36 25.26
N ALA A 297 -12.31 -19.05 26.22
CA ALA A 297 -11.17 -18.52 26.98
C ALA A 297 -9.93 -18.33 26.08
N GLU A 298 -9.71 -19.21 25.10
CA GLU A 298 -8.65 -19.05 24.10
C GLU A 298 -8.87 -17.83 23.20
N VAL A 299 -10.08 -17.64 22.68
CA VAL A 299 -10.45 -16.46 21.88
C VAL A 299 -10.21 -15.17 22.66
N GLU A 300 -10.65 -15.11 23.92
CA GLU A 300 -10.45 -13.94 24.78
C GLU A 300 -8.96 -13.63 25.00
N LYS A 301 -8.14 -14.66 25.27
CA LYS A 301 -6.68 -14.52 25.41
C LYS A 301 -6.02 -14.05 24.12
N CYS A 302 -6.33 -14.68 22.97
CA CYS A 302 -5.83 -14.27 21.66
C CYS A 302 -6.13 -12.79 21.37
N SER A 303 -7.40 -12.41 21.53
CA SER A 303 -7.86 -11.03 21.35
C SER A 303 -7.07 -10.06 22.24
N THR A 304 -6.91 -10.39 23.52
CA THR A 304 -6.18 -9.58 24.49
C THR A 304 -4.70 -9.43 24.13
N TYR A 305 -4.02 -10.52 23.77
CA TYR A 305 -2.61 -10.48 23.44
C TYR A 305 -2.32 -9.76 22.12
N LEU A 306 -3.12 -10.00 21.08
CA LEU A 306 -3.00 -9.25 19.82
C LEU A 306 -3.16 -7.75 20.05
N LEU A 307 -4.18 -7.35 20.83
CA LEU A 307 -4.40 -5.95 21.15
C LEU A 307 -3.22 -5.35 21.94
N ARG A 308 -2.69 -6.09 22.91
CA ARG A 308 -1.54 -5.65 23.72
C ARG A 308 -0.27 -5.47 22.88
N ILE A 309 -0.02 -6.39 21.96
CA ILE A 309 1.11 -6.29 21.01
C ILE A 309 0.90 -5.08 20.10
N ALA A 310 -0.30 -4.86 19.57
CA ALA A 310 -0.58 -3.70 18.71
C ALA A 310 -0.42 -2.36 19.43
N GLN A 311 -0.73 -2.30 20.73
CA GLN A 311 -0.62 -1.08 21.54
C GLN A 311 0.82 -0.75 21.95
N LEU A 312 1.65 -1.76 22.23
CA LEU A 312 2.99 -1.56 22.80
C LEU A 312 4.13 -1.82 21.80
N GLY A 313 3.87 -2.59 20.74
CA GLY A 313 4.89 -3.23 19.92
C GLY A 313 5.75 -2.29 19.11
N ALA A 314 5.21 -1.16 18.65
CA ALA A 314 5.92 -0.22 17.77
C ALA A 314 7.27 0.27 18.34
N ALA A 315 7.30 0.69 19.61
CA ALA A 315 8.51 1.16 20.28
C ALA A 315 9.43 0.01 20.73
N LEU A 316 8.87 -1.19 20.89
CA LEU A 316 9.55 -2.37 21.41
C LEU A 316 9.97 -3.37 20.32
N GLY A 317 9.76 -3.01 19.05
CA GLY A 317 10.16 -3.78 17.88
C GLY A 317 9.41 -5.09 17.69
N VAL A 318 8.13 -5.15 18.08
CA VAL A 318 7.23 -6.26 17.74
C VAL A 318 6.12 -5.71 16.85
N HIS A 319 6.05 -6.21 15.63
CA HIS A 319 5.16 -5.73 14.57
C HIS A 319 4.11 -6.78 14.26
N LEU A 320 2.91 -6.34 13.85
CA LEU A 320 1.81 -7.25 13.51
C LEU A 320 1.40 -7.04 12.07
N VAL A 321 1.33 -8.11 11.30
CA VAL A 321 0.69 -8.12 9.98
C VAL A 321 -0.42 -9.15 10.03
N VAL A 322 -1.63 -8.64 10.13
CA VAL A 322 -2.83 -9.45 10.32
C VAL A 322 -3.59 -9.51 9.02
N ALA A 323 -3.90 -10.71 8.56
CA ALA A 323 -4.67 -10.92 7.36
C ALA A 323 -5.96 -11.70 7.60
N GLY A 324 -6.91 -11.56 6.69
CA GLY A 324 -8.13 -12.36 6.75
C GLY A 324 -9.00 -12.26 5.49
N GLN A 325 -9.76 -13.31 5.21
CA GLN A 325 -10.65 -13.36 4.06
C GLN A 325 -11.98 -12.68 4.34
N ARG A 326 -12.48 -12.83 5.57
CA ARG A 326 -13.70 -12.21 6.08
C ARG A 326 -13.40 -11.64 7.45
N VAL A 327 -13.35 -10.32 7.54
CA VAL A 327 -13.07 -9.61 8.79
C VAL A 327 -14.17 -8.58 8.98
N GLY A 328 -15.11 -8.86 9.87
CA GLY A 328 -16.21 -7.96 10.18
C GLY A 328 -16.40 -7.79 11.68
N SER A 329 -17.26 -6.84 12.05
CA SER A 329 -17.66 -6.63 13.45
C SER A 329 -18.39 -7.82 14.06
N ASP A 330 -18.83 -8.79 13.24
CA ASP A 330 -19.42 -10.06 13.64
C ASP A 330 -18.45 -10.96 14.41
N LEU A 331 -17.14 -10.77 14.28
CA LEU A 331 -16.12 -11.45 15.09
C LEU A 331 -16.01 -10.89 16.53
N GLY A 332 -16.78 -9.84 16.86
CA GLY A 332 -16.90 -9.28 18.21
C GLY A 332 -16.10 -8.00 18.46
N PRO A 333 -16.21 -7.41 19.67
CA PRO A 333 -15.62 -6.11 19.98
C PRO A 333 -14.08 -6.11 19.97
N GLY A 334 -13.47 -7.27 20.26
CA GLY A 334 -12.01 -7.44 20.29
C GLY A 334 -11.36 -7.17 18.93
N VAL A 335 -11.97 -7.65 17.83
CA VAL A 335 -11.43 -7.42 16.49
C VAL A 335 -11.50 -5.94 16.10
N THR A 336 -12.56 -5.23 16.51
CA THR A 336 -12.73 -3.80 16.24
C THR A 336 -11.73 -2.96 17.01
N ALA A 337 -11.46 -3.33 18.28
CA ALA A 337 -10.43 -2.69 19.09
C ALA A 337 -9.02 -2.93 18.51
N LEU A 338 -8.73 -4.16 18.09
CA LEU A 338 -7.46 -4.50 17.43
C LEU A 338 -7.29 -3.71 16.14
N ARG A 339 -8.30 -3.73 15.26
CA ARG A 339 -8.35 -3.00 13.99
C ARG A 339 -7.99 -1.54 14.17
N ALA A 340 -8.51 -0.85 15.20
CA ALA A 340 -8.19 0.55 15.48
C ALA A 340 -6.69 0.82 15.74
N GLN A 341 -5.89 -0.19 16.10
CA GLN A 341 -4.44 -0.10 16.30
C GLN A 341 -3.62 -0.44 15.04
N LEU A 342 -4.25 -1.02 14.01
CA LEU A 342 -3.58 -1.45 12.78
C LEU A 342 -3.66 -0.34 11.72
N SER A 343 -2.81 0.68 11.80
CA SER A 343 -2.89 1.85 10.92
C SER A 343 -2.63 1.53 9.43
N GLY A 344 -1.83 0.50 9.13
CA GLY A 344 -1.62 0.05 7.75
C GLY A 344 -2.79 -0.75 7.24
N ARG A 345 -3.34 -0.39 6.07
CA ARG A 345 -4.46 -1.13 5.46
C ARG A 345 -4.14 -1.55 4.05
N ALA A 346 -4.55 -2.75 3.70
CA ALA A 346 -4.66 -3.21 2.32
C ALA A 346 -5.92 -4.06 2.16
N CYS A 347 -6.83 -3.65 1.30
CA CYS A 347 -8.04 -4.38 0.95
C CYS A 347 -7.92 -4.83 -0.51
N HIS A 348 -7.64 -6.11 -0.72
CA HIS A 348 -7.86 -6.74 -2.02
C HIS A 348 -9.36 -6.88 -2.30
N ARG A 349 -9.71 -7.47 -3.45
CA ARG A 349 -11.09 -7.84 -3.75
C ARG A 349 -11.70 -8.63 -2.59
N VAL A 350 -12.82 -8.17 -2.07
CA VAL A 350 -13.64 -8.84 -1.06
C VAL A 350 -14.95 -9.32 -1.65
N ASN A 351 -15.62 -10.27 -0.99
CA ASN A 351 -16.93 -10.77 -1.42
C ASN A 351 -18.08 -10.04 -0.73
N ASP A 352 -17.84 -9.45 0.45
CA ASP A 352 -18.84 -8.76 1.24
C ASP A 352 -18.43 -7.29 1.53
N PRO A 353 -19.40 -6.36 1.52
CA PRO A 353 -19.13 -4.95 1.85
C PRO A 353 -18.62 -4.73 3.28
N GLY A 354 -19.02 -5.60 4.23
CA GLY A 354 -18.66 -5.49 5.64
C GLY A 354 -17.16 -5.58 5.86
N THR A 355 -16.47 -6.46 5.14
CA THR A 355 -15.01 -6.61 5.20
C THR A 355 -14.28 -5.40 4.64
N ALA A 356 -14.77 -4.80 3.54
CA ALA A 356 -14.22 -3.54 3.03
C ALA A 356 -14.41 -2.39 4.02
N GLU A 357 -15.61 -2.27 4.61
CA GLU A 357 -15.92 -1.26 5.62
C GLU A 357 -15.04 -1.41 6.87
N MET A 358 -14.87 -2.63 7.37
CA MET A 358 -13.98 -2.93 8.48
C MET A 358 -12.52 -2.56 8.19
N THR A 359 -12.08 -2.72 6.94
CA THR A 359 -10.69 -2.48 6.54
C THR A 359 -10.41 -1.00 6.28
N LEU A 360 -11.33 -0.28 5.60
CA LEU A 360 -11.06 1.05 5.04
C LEU A 360 -12.06 2.13 5.49
N GLY A 361 -13.18 1.78 6.11
CA GLY A 361 -14.30 2.68 6.35
C GLY A 361 -14.00 3.85 7.29
N ASP A 362 -13.09 3.65 8.25
CA ASP A 362 -12.62 4.72 9.14
C ASP A 362 -11.56 5.63 8.51
N LEU A 363 -10.95 5.20 7.40
CA LEU A 363 -9.98 6.01 6.66
C LEU A 363 -10.67 6.86 5.59
N ASN A 364 -11.44 6.23 4.70
CA ASN A 364 -12.07 6.91 3.59
C ASN A 364 -13.19 6.06 2.98
N LYS A 365 -14.40 6.62 2.87
CA LYS A 365 -15.57 5.93 2.30
C LYS A 365 -15.44 5.65 0.80
N ASP A 366 -14.74 6.50 0.05
CA ASP A 366 -14.49 6.29 -1.38
C ASP A 366 -13.57 5.08 -1.58
N ALA A 367 -12.59 4.89 -0.69
CA ALA A 367 -11.70 3.72 -0.71
C ALA A 367 -12.47 2.41 -0.55
N VAL A 368 -13.50 2.39 0.30
CA VAL A 368 -14.41 1.24 0.48
C VAL A 368 -15.13 0.90 -0.82
N ALA A 369 -15.69 1.90 -1.51
CA ALA A 369 -16.38 1.70 -2.79
C ALA A 369 -15.42 1.18 -3.87
N VAL A 370 -14.20 1.71 -3.94
CA VAL A 370 -13.18 1.27 -4.90
C VAL A 370 -12.73 -0.16 -4.63
N ALA A 371 -12.57 -0.55 -3.36
CA ALA A 371 -12.21 -1.93 -3.00
C ALA A 371 -13.29 -2.94 -3.41
N GLN A 372 -14.57 -2.57 -3.28
CA GLN A 372 -15.71 -3.39 -3.71
C GLN A 372 -15.84 -3.49 -5.24
N ALA A 373 -15.31 -2.51 -5.98
CA ALA A 373 -15.31 -2.50 -7.43
C ALA A 373 -14.18 -3.35 -8.06
N ILE A 374 -13.22 -3.85 -7.27
CA ILE A 374 -12.13 -4.69 -7.78
C ILE A 374 -12.72 -6.00 -8.34
N THR A 375 -12.43 -6.28 -9.61
CA THR A 375 -12.96 -7.45 -10.30
C THR A 375 -12.12 -8.72 -10.06
N ALA A 376 -12.67 -9.89 -10.39
CA ALA A 376 -11.95 -11.17 -10.25
C ALA A 376 -10.73 -11.30 -11.19
N GLU A 377 -10.69 -10.53 -12.27
CA GLU A 377 -9.59 -10.49 -13.25
C GLU A 377 -8.41 -9.66 -12.74
N GLU A 378 -8.67 -8.71 -11.84
CA GLU A 378 -7.69 -7.81 -11.26
C GLU A 378 -6.90 -8.44 -10.09
N LYS A 379 -6.49 -9.70 -10.23
CA LYS A 379 -5.72 -10.43 -9.20
C LYS A 379 -4.47 -9.64 -8.77
N GLY A 380 -4.22 -9.63 -7.47
CA GLY A 380 -3.12 -8.88 -6.85
C GLY A 380 -3.44 -7.40 -6.60
N THR A 381 -4.54 -6.88 -7.14
CA THR A 381 -4.93 -5.48 -6.95
C THR A 381 -5.55 -5.29 -5.57
N ALA A 382 -5.21 -4.19 -4.91
CA ALA A 382 -5.72 -3.78 -3.62
C ALA A 382 -5.89 -2.27 -3.56
N VAL A 383 -6.76 -1.81 -2.66
CA VAL A 383 -6.76 -0.44 -2.14
C VAL A 383 -5.97 -0.44 -0.84
N CYS A 384 -4.99 0.44 -0.72
CA CYS A 384 -4.11 0.50 0.45
C CYS A 384 -3.95 1.93 0.99
N THR A 385 -3.50 2.05 2.24
CA THR A 385 -3.08 3.33 2.80
C THR A 385 -1.89 3.89 2.03
N GLY A 386 -2.03 5.10 1.49
CA GLY A 386 -0.99 5.80 0.76
C GLY A 386 0.03 6.47 1.70
N PRO A 387 1.23 6.79 1.20
CA PRO A 387 2.31 7.38 2.01
C PRO A 387 1.98 8.78 2.56
N ASP A 388 1.06 9.51 1.91
CA ASP A 388 0.66 10.88 2.30
C ASP A 388 -0.56 10.91 3.24
N GLY A 389 -0.93 9.77 3.84
CA GLY A 389 -2.11 9.64 4.70
C GLY A 389 -3.45 9.53 3.95
N GLY A 390 -3.41 9.49 2.62
CA GLY A 390 -4.55 9.14 1.76
C GLY A 390 -4.65 7.64 1.50
N TRP A 391 -5.28 7.27 0.38
CA TRP A 391 -5.29 5.90 -0.12
C TRP A 391 -4.81 5.85 -1.57
N ASP A 392 -4.36 4.67 -2.00
CA ASP A 392 -3.92 4.37 -3.36
C ASP A 392 -4.39 2.99 -3.78
N ARG A 393 -4.69 2.80 -5.06
CA ARG A 393 -4.73 1.45 -5.63
C ARG A 393 -3.30 0.97 -5.84
N ALA A 394 -3.09 -0.32 -5.64
CA ALA A 394 -1.80 -0.95 -5.76
C ALA A 394 -1.95 -2.37 -6.26
N ARG A 395 -0.87 -2.95 -6.80
CA ARG A 395 -0.84 -4.35 -7.19
C ARG A 395 0.38 -5.04 -6.62
N SER A 396 0.16 -6.13 -5.90
CA SER A 396 1.22 -6.93 -5.31
C SER A 396 2.03 -7.66 -6.39
N HIS A 397 3.31 -7.88 -6.10
CA HIS A 397 4.18 -8.69 -6.92
C HIS A 397 3.90 -10.17 -6.67
N LEU A 398 3.77 -10.95 -7.75
CA LEU A 398 3.56 -12.38 -7.64
C LEU A 398 4.82 -13.06 -7.09
N THR A 399 4.69 -13.67 -5.93
CA THR A 399 5.67 -14.62 -5.38
C THR A 399 5.08 -16.02 -5.53
N THR A 400 5.74 -16.90 -6.26
CA THR A 400 5.27 -18.29 -6.42
C THR A 400 5.60 -19.11 -5.19
N PRO A 401 4.91 -20.24 -4.93
CA PRO A 401 5.27 -21.14 -3.83
C PRO A 401 6.71 -21.65 -3.89
N ASP A 402 7.23 -21.88 -5.10
CA ASP A 402 8.62 -22.32 -5.28
C ASP A 402 9.62 -21.20 -4.98
N GLU A 403 9.31 -19.95 -5.36
CA GLU A 403 10.11 -18.78 -4.97
C GLU A 403 10.11 -18.59 -3.46
N ALA A 404 8.95 -18.77 -2.81
CA ALA A 404 8.79 -18.69 -1.36
C ALA A 404 9.69 -19.72 -0.65
N ARG A 405 9.57 -21.01 -1.00
CA ARG A 405 10.39 -22.09 -0.41
C ARG A 405 11.87 -21.86 -0.60
N ARG A 406 12.30 -21.59 -1.85
CA ARG A 406 13.71 -21.31 -2.16
C ARG A 406 14.26 -20.13 -1.38
N THR A 407 13.45 -19.08 -1.19
CA THR A 407 13.86 -17.92 -0.40
C THR A 407 13.99 -18.28 1.08
N ALA A 408 13.04 -19.04 1.62
CA ALA A 408 13.08 -19.47 3.01
C ALA A 408 14.30 -20.34 3.30
N GLU A 409 14.58 -21.34 2.46
CA GLU A 409 15.77 -22.20 2.54
C GLU A 409 17.05 -21.38 2.39
N LYS A 410 17.11 -20.47 1.41
CA LYS A 410 18.30 -19.63 1.17
C LYS A 410 18.69 -18.79 2.40
N TYR A 411 17.73 -18.36 3.19
CA TYR A 411 17.96 -17.48 4.34
C TYR A 411 17.68 -18.15 5.69
N SER A 412 17.58 -19.48 5.74
CA SER A 412 17.31 -20.23 6.99
C SER A 412 18.37 -19.95 8.07
N ASP A 413 19.62 -19.74 7.66
CA ASP A 413 20.74 -19.44 8.57
C ASP A 413 20.61 -18.07 9.26
N LEU A 414 19.70 -17.21 8.78
CA LEU A 414 19.39 -15.90 9.38
C LEU A 414 18.19 -15.94 10.33
N THR A 415 17.58 -17.10 10.57
CA THR A 415 16.45 -17.25 11.49
C THR A 415 16.91 -16.98 12.92
N PRO A 416 16.45 -15.88 13.55
CA PRO A 416 16.82 -15.60 14.94
C PRO A 416 16.10 -16.56 15.87
N ASP A 417 16.81 -17.02 16.89
CA ASP A 417 16.23 -17.85 17.95
C ASP A 417 15.36 -17.00 18.89
N LEU A 418 14.26 -17.58 19.35
CA LEU A 418 13.32 -16.99 20.29
C LEU A 418 12.99 -18.03 21.37
N ASP A 419 13.96 -18.35 22.23
CA ASP A 419 13.90 -19.42 23.23
C ASP A 419 12.56 -19.51 23.97
N GLU A 420 12.09 -18.39 24.54
CA GLU A 420 10.83 -18.33 25.30
C GLU A 420 9.60 -18.64 24.43
N VAL A 421 9.63 -18.24 23.16
CA VAL A 421 8.57 -18.54 22.20
C VAL A 421 8.60 -20.01 21.81
N HIS A 422 9.79 -20.57 21.58
CA HIS A 422 9.96 -21.99 21.25
C HIS A 422 9.51 -22.88 22.41
N HIS A 423 9.93 -22.55 23.64
CA HIS A 423 9.52 -23.25 24.85
C HIS A 423 8.00 -23.19 25.07
N ALA A 424 7.38 -22.02 24.90
CA ALA A 424 5.93 -21.88 24.99
C ALA A 424 5.19 -22.72 23.92
N LEU A 425 5.75 -22.81 22.71
CA LEU A 425 5.18 -23.62 21.63
C LEU A 425 5.25 -25.13 21.93
N LEU A 426 6.39 -25.63 22.42
CA LEU A 426 6.57 -27.03 22.80
C LEU A 426 5.57 -27.48 23.88
N LEU A 427 5.39 -26.65 24.92
CA LEU A 427 4.43 -26.92 25.99
C LEU A 427 2.98 -26.94 25.49
N ALA A 428 2.65 -26.13 24.49
CA ALA A 428 1.31 -26.09 23.90
C ALA A 428 1.03 -27.29 22.99
N GLY A 429 2.04 -27.74 22.23
CA GLY A 429 1.96 -28.90 21.33
C GLY A 429 1.99 -30.27 22.03
N GLY A 430 2.23 -30.30 23.35
CA GLY A 430 2.28 -31.54 24.13
C GLY A 430 3.60 -32.30 24.02
N GLY A 431 4.69 -31.65 23.57
CA GLY A 431 6.02 -32.22 23.54
C GLY A 431 6.67 -32.23 24.94
N GLU A 432 7.39 -33.31 25.27
CA GLU A 432 8.27 -33.33 26.43
C GLU A 432 9.42 -32.33 26.22
N VAL A 433 9.63 -31.43 27.18
CA VAL A 433 10.79 -30.53 27.22
C VAL A 433 12.03 -31.38 27.53
N PRO A 434 13.12 -31.32 26.75
CA PRO A 434 14.37 -31.97 27.15
C PRO A 434 14.86 -31.34 28.45
N GLN A 435 15.05 -32.16 29.48
CA GLN A 435 15.51 -31.73 30.81
C GLN A 435 16.91 -31.12 30.80
#